data_AF-A0A1G8NVH8-F1
#
_entry.id   AF-A0A1G8NVH8-F1
#
_cell.length_a   1.000
_cell.length_b   1.000
_cell.length_c   1.000
_cell.angle_alpha   90.00
_cell.angle_beta   90.00
_cell.angle_gamma   90.00
#
_symmetry.space_group_name_H-M   'P 1'
#
loop_
_entity.id
_entity.type
_entity.pdbx_description
1 polymer ?
#
loop_
_entity_poly.entity_id
_entity_poly.type
_entity_poly.pdbx_seq_one_letter_code
_entity_poly.pdbx_strand_id
1 'polypeptide(L)'
;GDPLSFYEQLVADSEARDEALAALAGEDQPTPSTDDPSFQIQGFQLERYSDTSATVSLGFEIENGAVGSITLPLVWEEGDWKLLIEQSGAPEPKQLNDLSDFITWSGV
;
A
#
# COMPACT_ATOMS: atom_id res chain seq x y z
N GLY A 1 15.42 13.38 9.00
CA GLY A 1 15.51 13.31 7.54
C GLY A 1 14.30 14.03 6.97
N ASP A 2 14.34 14.35 5.69
CA ASP A 2 13.16 14.85 4.97
C ASP A 2 12.09 13.74 4.94
N PRO A 3 10.88 13.94 5.50
CA PRO A 3 9.83 12.91 5.50
C PRO A 3 9.43 12.47 4.09
N LEU A 4 9.61 13.31 3.08
CA LEU A 4 9.29 12.97 1.69
C LEU A 4 10.28 11.95 1.09
N SER A 5 11.52 11.93 1.57
CA SER A 5 12.56 10.98 1.09
C SER A 5 12.23 9.51 1.35
N PHE A 6 11.32 9.22 2.28
CA PHE A 6 10.81 7.88 2.51
C PHE A 6 9.86 7.45 1.38
N TYR A 7 8.96 8.33 0.96
CA TYR A 7 8.01 8.06 -0.13
C TYR A 7 8.72 7.94 -1.48
N GLU A 8 9.78 8.72 -1.71
CA GLU A 8 10.63 8.59 -2.91
C GLU A 8 11.26 7.20 -3.06
N GLN A 9 11.55 6.53 -1.95
CA GLN A 9 12.13 5.18 -1.96
C GLN A 9 11.07 4.10 -2.15
N LEU A 10 9.85 4.30 -1.65
CA LEU A 10 8.77 3.30 -1.69
C LEU A 10 7.89 3.35 -2.94
N VAL A 11 7.90 4.45 -3.68
CA VAL A 11 7.04 4.67 -4.85
C VAL A 11 7.87 4.76 -6.12
N ALA A 12 7.39 4.10 -7.16
CA ALA A 12 8.04 4.02 -8.47
C ALA A 12 8.22 5.41 -9.10
N ASP A 13 9.32 5.59 -9.85
CA ASP A 13 9.58 6.83 -10.56
C ASP A 13 8.54 7.07 -11.65
N SER A 14 7.71 8.10 -11.44
CA SER A 14 6.57 8.40 -12.29
C SER A 14 6.07 9.84 -12.08
N GLU A 15 5.45 10.40 -13.12
CA GLU A 15 4.79 11.72 -13.05
C GLU A 15 3.73 11.76 -11.94
N ALA A 16 2.98 10.68 -11.75
CA ALA A 16 1.97 10.57 -10.68
C ALA A 16 2.58 10.60 -9.27
N ARG A 17 3.78 10.03 -9.08
CA ARG A 17 4.53 10.16 -7.82
C ARG A 17 4.94 11.62 -7.60
N ASP A 18 5.50 12.26 -8.62
CA ASP A 18 5.99 13.63 -8.50
C ASP A 18 4.85 14.62 -8.20
N GLU A 19 3.67 14.43 -8.80
CA GLU A 19 2.45 15.16 -8.47
C GLU A 19 1.98 14.93 -7.03
N ALA A 20 1.99 13.68 -6.57
CA ALA A 20 1.61 13.33 -5.20
C ALA A 20 2.58 13.93 -4.16
N LEU A 21 3.88 13.88 -4.41
CA LEU A 21 4.90 14.49 -3.55
C LEU A 21 4.77 16.02 -3.51
N ALA A 22 4.49 16.65 -4.65
CA ALA A 22 4.27 18.09 -4.72
C ALA A 22 3.02 18.53 -3.93
N ALA A 23 1.94 17.73 -3.97
CA ALA A 23 0.75 17.97 -3.17
C ALA A 23 1.06 17.88 -1.66
N LEU A 24 1.78 16.83 -1.26
CA LEU A 24 2.20 16.60 0.13
C LEU A 24 3.12 17.71 0.67
N ALA A 25 4.01 18.26 -0.16
CA ALA A 25 4.90 19.35 0.23
C ALA A 25 4.17 20.68 0.52
N GLY A 26 2.95 20.85 0.01
CA GLY A 26 2.12 22.04 0.21
C GLY A 26 1.19 21.99 1.42
N GLU A 27 1.05 20.83 2.07
CA GLU A 27 0.16 20.58 3.20
C GLU A 27 0.97 20.33 4.48
N ASP A 28 0.43 20.71 5.65
CA ASP A 28 0.93 20.19 6.93
C ASP A 28 0.71 18.67 6.91
N GLN A 29 1.79 17.92 6.67
CA GLN A 29 1.77 16.46 6.56
C GLN A 29 0.94 15.87 7.71
N PRO A 30 -0.09 15.05 7.42
CA PRO A 30 -0.86 14.41 8.48
C PRO A 30 0.10 13.55 9.29
N THR A 31 0.40 13.98 10.52
CA THR A 31 1.13 13.15 11.47
C THR A 31 0.18 12.03 11.88
N PRO A 32 0.58 10.75 11.74
CA PRO A 32 -0.24 9.66 12.24
C PRO A 32 -0.58 9.93 13.70
N SER A 33 -1.86 10.01 13.99
CA SER A 33 -2.38 10.32 15.31
C SER A 33 -2.54 9.01 16.07
N THR A 34 -2.36 9.04 17.39
CA THR A 34 -2.55 7.85 18.24
C THR A 34 -3.99 7.31 18.19
N ASP A 35 -4.93 8.09 17.64
CA ASP A 35 -6.34 7.73 17.45
C ASP A 35 -6.62 7.11 16.06
N ASP A 36 -5.61 6.97 15.19
CA ASP A 36 -5.79 6.32 13.89
C ASP A 36 -6.10 4.83 14.08
N PRO A 37 -7.16 4.30 13.43
CA PRO A 37 -7.58 2.93 13.62
C PRO A 37 -6.45 1.96 13.27
N SER A 38 -6.11 1.07 14.20
CA SER A 38 -5.11 0.04 13.91
C SER A 38 -5.66 -0.96 12.90
N PHE A 39 -4.80 -1.33 11.95
CA PHE A 39 -5.06 -2.41 11.00
C PHE A 39 -3.96 -3.45 11.13
N GLN A 40 -4.35 -4.72 11.09
CA GLN A 40 -3.44 -5.85 11.11
C GLN A 40 -3.48 -6.55 9.75
N ILE A 41 -2.33 -6.76 9.13
CA ILE A 41 -2.23 -7.61 7.94
C ILE A 41 -2.39 -9.06 8.40
N GLN A 42 -3.38 -9.74 7.82
CA GLN A 42 -3.76 -11.12 8.14
C GLN A 42 -3.42 -12.10 7.01
N GLY A 43 -3.23 -11.60 5.79
CA GLY A 43 -2.89 -12.44 4.65
C GLY A 43 -2.52 -11.67 3.40
N PHE A 44 -2.10 -12.40 2.38
CA PHE A 44 -1.77 -11.84 1.08
C PHE A 44 -2.20 -12.77 -0.06
N GLN A 45 -2.39 -12.18 -1.23
CA GLN A 45 -2.56 -12.89 -2.50
C GLN A 45 -1.65 -12.26 -3.55
N LEU A 46 -0.90 -13.08 -4.26
CA LEU A 46 -0.15 -12.67 -5.44
C LEU A 46 -0.99 -12.96 -6.69
N GLU A 47 -1.60 -11.92 -7.26
CA GLU A 47 -2.58 -12.09 -8.34
C GLU A 47 -1.92 -12.27 -9.71
N ARG A 48 -0.91 -11.43 -10.00
CA ARG A 48 -0.09 -11.48 -11.22
C ARG A 48 1.34 -11.11 -10.84
N TYR A 49 2.32 -11.75 -11.48
CA TYR A 49 3.71 -11.39 -11.26
C TYR A 49 4.60 -11.78 -12.45
N SER A 50 5.67 -11.01 -12.62
CA SER A 50 6.81 -11.29 -13.47
C SER A 50 8.11 -11.05 -12.69
N ASP A 51 9.23 -11.00 -13.39
CA ASP A 51 10.51 -10.55 -12.85
C ASP A 51 10.55 -9.06 -12.47
N THR A 52 9.60 -8.26 -12.97
CA THR A 52 9.65 -6.79 -12.95
C THR A 52 8.34 -6.12 -12.54
N SER A 53 7.25 -6.86 -12.42
CA SER A 53 5.95 -6.35 -11.96
C SER A 53 5.22 -7.37 -11.08
N ALA A 54 4.40 -6.90 -10.16
CA ALA A 54 3.52 -7.73 -9.35
C ALA A 54 2.22 -6.99 -9.00
N THR A 55 1.14 -7.74 -8.78
CA THR A 55 -0.10 -7.25 -8.18
C THR A 55 -0.34 -8.04 -6.92
N VAL A 56 -0.26 -7.36 -5.77
CA VAL A 56 -0.40 -7.98 -4.44
C VAL A 56 -1.64 -7.44 -3.78
N SER A 57 -2.55 -8.32 -3.40
CA SER A 57 -3.67 -7.98 -2.53
C SER A 57 -3.32 -8.33 -1.10
N LEU A 58 -3.35 -7.35 -0.20
CA LEU A 58 -3.17 -7.54 1.24
C LEU A 58 -4.54 -7.64 1.90
N GLY A 59 -4.78 -8.74 2.61
CA GLY A 59 -5.94 -8.93 3.45
C GLY A 59 -5.65 -8.41 4.86
N PHE A 60 -6.53 -7.59 5.41
CA PHE A 60 -6.36 -6.98 6.71
C PHE A 60 -7.63 -7.10 7.57
N GLU A 61 -7.43 -6.96 8.87
CA GLU A 61 -8.48 -6.84 9.87
C GLU A 61 -8.32 -5.51 10.62
N ILE A 62 -9.42 -4.83 10.89
CA ILE A 62 -9.45 -3.61 11.71
C ILE A 62 -10.04 -3.92 13.10
N GLU A 63 -9.89 -3.01 14.04
CA GLU A 63 -10.21 -3.20 15.47
C GLU A 63 -11.61 -3.76 15.80
N ASN A 64 -12.60 -3.50 14.95
CA ASN A 64 -13.97 -4.01 15.15
C ASN A 64 -14.18 -5.44 14.60
N GLY A 65 -13.12 -6.10 14.13
CA GLY A 65 -13.14 -7.44 13.53
C GLY A 65 -13.60 -7.48 12.08
N ALA A 66 -13.90 -6.33 11.46
CA ALA A 66 -14.18 -6.29 10.04
C ALA A 66 -12.91 -6.57 9.23
N VAL A 67 -13.07 -7.35 8.16
CA VAL A 67 -11.98 -7.69 7.25
C VAL A 67 -12.15 -7.00 5.90
N GLY A 68 -11.02 -6.69 5.29
CA GLY A 68 -10.96 -6.07 3.97
C GLY A 68 -9.68 -6.43 3.25
N SER A 69 -9.52 -5.88 2.05
CA SER A 69 -8.30 -5.98 1.27
C SER A 69 -7.93 -4.68 0.59
N ILE A 70 -6.63 -4.49 0.34
CA ILE A 70 -6.10 -3.42 -0.50
C ILE A 70 -5.20 -4.04 -1.57
N THR A 71 -5.39 -3.65 -2.83
CA THR A 71 -4.63 -4.20 -3.97
C THR A 71 -3.55 -3.22 -4.38
N LEU A 72 -2.31 -3.67 -4.35
CA LEU A 72 -1.12 -2.86 -4.59
C LEU A 72 -0.43 -3.31 -5.88
N PRO A 73 -0.41 -2.47 -6.93
CA PRO A 73 0.45 -2.70 -8.09
C PRO A 73 1.89 -2.33 -7.73
N LEU A 74 2.81 -3.24 -7.98
CA LEU A 74 4.23 -3.10 -7.68
C LEU A 74 5.08 -3.25 -8.94
N VAL A 75 6.17 -2.49 -9.01
CA VAL A 75 7.20 -2.62 -10.05
C VAL A 75 8.57 -2.78 -9.40
N TRP A 76 9.44 -3.56 -10.03
CA TRP A 76 10.82 -3.73 -9.58
C TRP A 76 11.68 -2.62 -10.17
N GLU A 77 12.21 -1.75 -9.32
CA GLU A 77 12.98 -0.59 -9.72
C GLU A 77 14.12 -0.37 -8.72
N GLU A 78 15.33 -0.09 -9.22
CA GLU A 78 16.51 0.20 -8.38
C GLU A 78 16.85 -0.87 -7.33
N GLY A 79 16.40 -2.11 -7.53
CA GLY A 79 16.68 -3.23 -6.63
C GLY A 79 15.66 -3.41 -5.50
N ASP A 80 14.51 -2.75 -5.58
CA ASP A 80 13.39 -2.92 -4.64
C ASP A 80 12.03 -2.97 -5.36
N TRP A 81 11.02 -3.52 -4.68
CA TRP A 81 9.64 -3.45 -5.12
C TRP A 81 9.03 -2.12 -4.69
N LYS A 82 8.64 -1.30 -5.66
CA LYS A 82 8.04 0.01 -5.42
C LYS A 82 6.56 0.01 -5.80
N LEU A 83 5.75 0.72 -5.02
CA LEU A 83 4.34 0.96 -5.33
C LEU A 83 4.22 1.80 -6.60
N LEU A 84 3.41 1.35 -7.55
CA LEU A 84 3.04 2.15 -8.72
C LEU A 84 1.79 2.98 -8.38
N ILE A 85 1.91 4.30 -8.35
CA ILE A 85 0.71 5.16 -8.25
C ILE A 85 0.03 5.17 -9.61
N GLU A 86 -1.18 4.61 -9.66
CA GLU A 86 -2.00 4.63 -10.87
C GLU A 86 -2.69 5.99 -11.03
N GLN A 87 -3.05 6.35 -12.27
CA GLN A 87 -3.78 7.60 -12.55
C GLN A 87 -5.14 7.68 -11.85
N SER A 88 -5.70 6.54 -11.44
CA SER A 88 -6.92 6.46 -10.64
C SER A 88 -6.75 6.94 -9.19
N GLY A 89 -5.51 7.19 -8.75
CA GLY A 89 -5.19 7.62 -7.39
C GLY A 89 -4.74 6.48 -6.48
N ALA A 90 -4.76 6.73 -5.17
CA ALA A 90 -4.34 5.77 -4.17
C ALA A 90 -5.23 4.50 -4.18
N PRO A 91 -4.68 3.32 -3.88
CA PRO A 91 -5.48 2.09 -3.79
C PRO A 91 -6.58 2.19 -2.74
N GLU A 92 -7.82 1.89 -3.14
CA GLU A 92 -8.98 1.93 -2.25
C GLU A 92 -9.20 0.59 -1.53
N PRO A 93 -9.42 0.59 -0.21
CA PRO A 93 -9.76 -0.62 0.52
C PRO A 93 -11.14 -1.17 0.10
N LYS A 94 -11.23 -2.50 -0.01
CA LYS A 94 -12.45 -3.24 -0.28
C LYS A 94 -12.86 -4.04 0.94
N GLN A 95 -14.10 -3.89 1.40
CA GLN A 95 -14.65 -4.75 2.46
C GLN A 95 -14.88 -6.18 1.95
N LEU A 96 -14.55 -7.17 2.78
CA LEU A 96 -14.71 -8.59 2.49
C LEU A 96 -15.59 -9.28 3.54
N ASN A 97 -16.09 -10.47 3.21
CA ASN A 97 -16.83 -11.31 4.16
C ASN A 97 -15.87 -12.14 5.04
N ASP A 98 -14.78 -12.63 4.45
CA ASP A 98 -13.74 -13.42 5.08
C ASP A 98 -12.43 -13.34 4.25
N LEU A 99 -11.35 -13.95 4.77
CA LEU A 99 -10.03 -13.98 4.13
C LEU A 99 -9.63 -15.39 3.67
N SER A 100 -10.59 -16.27 3.40
CA SER A 100 -10.31 -17.68 3.08
C SER A 100 -9.51 -17.87 1.78
N ASP A 101 -9.59 -16.89 0.87
CA ASP A 101 -8.86 -16.89 -0.39
C ASP A 101 -7.43 -16.31 -0.27
N PHE A 102 -7.05 -15.82 0.91
CA PHE A 102 -5.73 -15.26 1.18
C PHE A 102 -4.79 -16.31 1.78
N ILE A 103 -3.51 -16.23 1.41
CA ILE A 103 -2.46 -16.96 2.11
C ILE A 103 -2.26 -16.29 3.46
N THR A 104 -2.44 -17.04 4.55
CA THR A 104 -2.32 -16.51 5.91
C THR A 104 -0.93 -15.93 6.14
N TRP A 105 -0.90 -14.70 6.64
CA TRP A 105 0.33 -14.05 7.09
C TRP A 105 0.70 -14.61 8.46
N SER A 106 1.76 -15.41 8.52
CA SER A 106 2.20 -16.06 9.76
C SER A 106 3.36 -15.34 10.46
N GLY A 107 3.68 -14.11 10.06
CA GLY A 107 4.72 -13.28 10.67
C GLY A 107 4.13 -12.33 11.70
N VAL A 108 4.40 -12.60 12.98
CA VAL A 108 4.25 -11.63 14.09
C VAL A 108 5.59 -10.98 14.40
#